data_AF-A0A2V9QL04-F1
#
_entry.id   AF-A0A2V9QL04-F1
#
_cell.length_a   1.000
_cell.length_b   1.000
_cell.length_c   1.000
_cell.angle_alpha   90.00
_cell.angle_beta   90.00
_cell.angle_gamma   90.00
#
_symmetry.space_group_name_H-M   'P 1'
#
loop_
_entity.id
_entity.type
_entity.pdbx_description
1 polymer ?
#
loop_
_entity_poly.entity_id
_entity_poly.type
_entity_poly.pdbx_seq_one_letter_code
_entity_poly.pdbx_strand_id
1 'polypeptide(L)'
;MATTLAPVDSREVVRCDHCLLVRFRTSNDLCRRCHLSLDEEEPEIVQAPAPMMMPAPHRGHLNLAASIRAMRLRNGLSQRQLAGRMSVPRTYVSKIENEKATPTLSSLERLARALEVTVPDLLSGGERNRQEEISELMKDPFIAEMLPFVSQLNGMQMSSILTQVRDLTLRPRRTA
;
A
#
# COMPACT_ATOMS: atom_id res chain seq x y z
N MET A 1 -41.44 -23.53 41.34
CA MET A 1 -40.17 -23.66 40.61
C MET A 1 -40.41 -23.20 39.19
N ALA A 2 -39.95 -22.01 38.83
CA ALA A 2 -40.13 -21.44 37.50
C ALA A 2 -38.92 -21.82 36.65
N THR A 3 -39.13 -22.67 35.65
CA THR A 3 -38.11 -23.04 34.67
C THR A 3 -37.90 -21.85 33.74
N THR A 4 -36.79 -21.13 33.90
CA THR A 4 -36.36 -20.09 32.97
C THR A 4 -35.95 -20.75 31.65
N LEU A 5 -36.80 -20.64 30.64
CA LEU A 5 -36.45 -20.97 29.25
C LEU A 5 -35.26 -20.09 28.84
N ALA A 6 -34.14 -20.73 28.49
CA ALA A 6 -33.01 -20.04 27.90
C ALA A 6 -33.46 -19.32 26.60
N PRO A 7 -32.99 -18.10 26.32
CA PRO A 7 -33.39 -17.38 25.12
C PRO A 7 -32.92 -18.18 23.90
N VAL A 8 -33.87 -18.52 23.02
CA VAL A 8 -33.56 -19.12 21.73
C VAL A 8 -32.78 -18.06 20.95
N ASP A 9 -31.47 -18.27 20.86
CA ASP A 9 -30.56 -17.49 20.05
C ASP A 9 -31.01 -17.61 18.60
N SER A 10 -31.84 -16.67 18.16
CA SER A 10 -32.44 -16.64 16.82
C SER A 10 -31.34 -16.30 15.82
N ARG A 11 -30.56 -17.31 15.45
CA ARG A 11 -29.51 -17.21 14.44
C ARG A 11 -30.14 -16.78 13.12
N GLU A 12 -29.65 -15.66 12.59
CA GLU A 12 -30.09 -15.09 11.32
C GLU A 12 -29.94 -16.10 10.17
N VAL A 13 -30.98 -16.21 9.33
CA VAL A 13 -30.95 -17.05 8.13
C VAL A 13 -30.54 -16.20 6.95
N VAL A 14 -29.44 -16.58 6.31
CA VAL A 14 -28.82 -15.86 5.19
C VAL A 14 -28.68 -16.76 3.97
N ARG A 15 -28.76 -16.18 2.78
CA ARG A 15 -28.50 -16.84 1.49
C ARG A 15 -27.14 -16.40 0.98
N CYS A 16 -26.31 -17.35 0.58
CA CYS A 16 -25.03 -17.01 -0.04
C CYS A 16 -25.23 -16.55 -1.49
N ASP A 17 -24.78 -15.36 -1.85
CA ASP A 17 -24.91 -14.83 -3.22
C ASP A 17 -24.05 -15.60 -4.25
N HIS A 18 -23.03 -16.31 -3.79
CA HIS A 18 -22.14 -17.05 -4.68
C HIS A 18 -22.63 -18.48 -4.98
N CYS A 19 -23.00 -19.24 -3.94
CA CYS A 19 -23.39 -20.66 -4.09
C CYS A 19 -24.87 -20.94 -3.80
N LEU A 20 -25.65 -19.88 -3.57
CA LEU A 20 -27.11 -19.89 -3.35
C LEU A 20 -27.57 -20.72 -2.15
N LEU A 21 -26.64 -21.16 -1.29
CA LEU A 21 -26.92 -21.96 -0.12
C LEU A 21 -27.63 -21.14 0.95
N VAL A 22 -28.83 -21.57 1.33
CA VAL A 22 -29.56 -21.05 2.49
C VAL A 22 -29.01 -21.70 3.75
N ARG A 23 -28.71 -20.89 4.76
CA ARG A 23 -28.10 -21.36 6.00
C ARG A 23 -28.27 -20.38 7.15
N PHE A 24 -28.03 -20.84 8.37
CA PHE A 24 -27.78 -19.94 9.50
C PHE A 24 -26.41 -19.24 9.34
N ARG A 25 -26.38 -17.95 9.69
CA ARG A 25 -25.16 -17.13 9.76
C ARG A 25 -24.20 -17.77 10.77
N THR A 26 -22.93 -17.92 10.37
CA THR A 26 -21.88 -18.47 11.24
C THR A 26 -21.16 -17.36 11.99
N SER A 27 -20.54 -17.71 13.12
CA SER A 27 -19.76 -16.77 13.94
C SER A 27 -18.57 -16.11 13.22
N ASN A 28 -18.15 -16.65 12.07
CA ASN A 28 -17.08 -16.10 11.24
C ASN A 28 -17.57 -15.45 9.94
N ASP A 29 -18.88 -15.36 9.73
CA ASP A 29 -19.53 -14.81 8.54
C ASP A 29 -19.09 -15.42 7.20
N LEU A 30 -18.48 -16.61 7.21
CA LEU A 30 -18.08 -17.33 6.00
C LEU A 30 -19.09 -18.39 5.64
N CYS A 31 -19.49 -18.48 4.37
CA CYS A 31 -20.32 -19.53 3.83
C CYS A 31 -19.73 -20.94 4.08
N ARG A 32 -20.51 -21.88 4.63
CA ARG A 32 -20.07 -23.25 4.94
C ARG A 32 -19.66 -24.08 3.73
N ARG A 33 -20.05 -23.63 2.54
CA ARG A 33 -19.81 -24.36 1.30
C ARG A 33 -18.70 -23.74 0.48
N CYS A 34 -18.78 -22.44 0.21
CA CYS A 34 -17.79 -21.75 -0.61
C CYS A 34 -16.79 -20.91 0.19
N HIS A 35 -16.93 -20.84 1.52
CA HIS A 35 -16.06 -20.10 2.43
C HIS A 35 -16.02 -18.58 2.16
N LEU A 36 -16.93 -18.06 1.33
CA LEU A 36 -17.03 -16.65 1.00
C LEU A 36 -17.77 -15.87 2.10
N SER A 37 -17.34 -14.63 2.36
CA SER A 37 -17.98 -13.74 3.33
C SER A 37 -19.44 -13.43 2.93
N LEU A 38 -20.33 -13.40 3.92
CA LEU A 38 -21.77 -13.20 3.81
C LEU A 38 -22.21 -11.79 4.26
N ASP A 39 -21.28 -10.89 4.55
CA ASP A 39 -21.60 -9.53 4.97
C ASP A 39 -22.15 -8.72 3.79
N GLU A 40 -23.32 -8.10 3.99
CA GLU A 40 -23.92 -7.15 3.04
C GLU A 40 -22.98 -5.97 2.80
N GLU A 41 -23.01 -5.47 1.56
CA GLU A 41 -22.29 -4.27 1.17
C GLU A 41 -22.93 -3.05 1.84
N GLU A 42 -22.45 -2.69 3.03
CA GLU A 42 -22.56 -1.29 3.45
C GLU A 42 -21.98 -0.44 2.32
N PRO A 43 -22.73 0.55 1.79
CA PRO A 43 -22.21 1.41 0.74
C PRO A 43 -20.89 1.97 1.25
N GLU A 44 -19.81 1.69 0.54
CA GLU A 44 -18.54 2.31 0.84
C GLU A 44 -18.78 3.81 0.76
N ILE A 45 -18.78 4.45 1.91
CA ILE A 45 -18.63 5.88 2.00
C ILE A 45 -17.29 6.12 1.33
N VAL A 46 -17.31 6.49 0.05
CA VAL A 46 -16.15 6.93 -0.69
C VAL A 46 -15.72 8.20 0.01
N GLN A 47 -14.92 8.07 1.06
CA GLN A 47 -14.23 9.21 1.64
C GLN A 47 -13.45 9.78 0.48
N ALA A 48 -13.83 10.99 0.05
CA ALA A 48 -13.10 11.74 -0.93
C ALA A 48 -11.62 11.64 -0.57
N PRO A 49 -10.72 11.33 -1.52
CA PRO A 49 -9.31 11.17 -1.22
C PRO A 49 -8.87 12.40 -0.43
N ALA A 50 -8.47 12.18 0.82
CA ALA A 50 -7.88 13.25 1.62
C ALA A 50 -6.76 13.87 0.76
N PRO A 51 -6.62 15.21 0.77
CA PRO A 51 -5.58 15.87 -0.01
C PRO A 51 -4.26 15.13 0.24
N MET A 52 -3.67 14.65 -0.84
CA MET A 52 -2.47 13.82 -0.83
C MET A 52 -1.35 14.59 -0.13
N MET A 53 -1.18 14.37 1.17
CA MET A 53 0.05 14.73 1.84
C MET A 53 1.06 13.69 1.38
N MET A 54 2.02 14.13 0.57
CA MET A 54 3.20 13.33 0.27
C MET A 54 3.74 12.81 1.60
N PRO A 55 3.90 11.49 1.79
CA PRO A 55 4.50 11.00 3.02
C PRO A 55 5.86 11.68 3.17
N ALA A 56 6.10 12.27 4.34
CA ALA A 56 7.41 12.80 4.66
C ALA A 56 8.45 11.66 4.48
N PRO A 57 9.67 11.94 4.01
CA PRO A 57 10.66 10.90 3.76
C PRO A 57 11.04 10.24 5.08
N HIS A 58 10.40 9.12 5.40
CA HIS A 58 10.73 8.32 6.57
C HIS A 58 11.97 7.50 6.24
N ARG A 59 13.14 8.06 6.54
CA ARG A 59 14.41 7.35 6.52
C ARG A 59 14.33 6.15 7.47
N GLY A 60 14.20 4.94 6.92
CA GLY A 60 14.64 3.70 7.58
C GLY A 60 13.58 2.81 8.24
N HIS A 61 12.28 3.11 8.15
CA HIS A 61 11.24 2.18 8.62
C HIS A 61 10.34 1.78 7.44
N LEU A 62 10.37 0.51 7.06
CA LEU A 62 9.51 -0.07 6.01
C LEU A 62 8.06 0.03 6.48
N ASN A 63 7.37 1.13 6.17
CA ASN A 63 5.93 1.23 6.44
C ASN A 63 5.15 0.51 5.34
N LEU A 64 5.20 -0.82 5.39
CA LEU A 64 4.52 -1.71 4.45
C LEU A 64 3.00 -1.50 4.46
N ALA A 65 2.40 -1.29 5.63
CA ALA A 65 0.97 -1.07 5.78
C ALA A 65 0.52 0.21 5.06
N ALA A 66 1.24 1.32 5.25
CA ALA A 66 0.99 2.57 4.55
C ALA A 66 1.23 2.42 3.03
N SER A 67 2.27 1.70 2.63
CA SER A 67 2.60 1.43 1.22
C SER A 67 1.49 0.65 0.50
N ILE A 68 0.99 -0.41 1.12
CA ILE A 68 -0.15 -1.21 0.62
C ILE A 68 -1.38 -0.31 0.48
N ARG A 69 -1.70 0.47 1.51
CA ARG A 69 -2.85 1.38 1.50
C ARG A 69 -2.74 2.44 0.40
N ALA A 70 -1.56 3.05 0.26
CA ALA A 70 -1.30 4.06 -0.76
C ALA A 70 -1.48 3.47 -2.17
N MET A 71 -0.89 2.30 -2.45
CA MET A 71 -1.04 1.63 -3.74
C MET A 71 -2.46 1.19 -4.04
N ARG A 72 -3.17 0.66 -3.04
CA ARG A 72 -4.59 0.32 -3.19
C ARG A 72 -5.40 1.54 -3.62
N LEU A 73 -5.18 2.68 -2.97
CA LEU A 73 -5.87 3.93 -3.30
C LEU A 73 -5.46 4.49 -4.67
N ARG A 74 -4.17 4.42 -5.04
CA ARG A 74 -3.70 4.81 -6.38
C ARG A 74 -4.38 4.01 -7.49
N ASN A 75 -4.65 2.74 -7.26
CA ASN A 75 -5.34 1.86 -8.20
C ASN A 75 -6.88 2.00 -8.15
N GLY A 76 -7.41 2.94 -7.37
CA GLY A 76 -8.85 3.13 -7.21
C GLY A 76 -9.56 1.94 -6.56
N LEU A 77 -8.82 1.09 -5.83
CA LEU A 77 -9.35 -0.13 -5.26
C LEU A 77 -9.87 0.09 -3.85
N SER A 78 -10.98 -0.56 -3.56
CA SER A 78 -11.52 -0.70 -2.22
C SER A 78 -10.85 -1.85 -1.44
N GLN A 79 -10.96 -1.85 -0.11
CA GLN A 79 -10.43 -2.96 0.70
C GLN A 79 -11.10 -4.29 0.34
N ARG A 80 -12.40 -4.27 0.04
CA ARG A 80 -13.17 -5.45 -0.40
C ARG A 80 -12.72 -5.90 -1.79
N GLN A 81 -12.50 -4.96 -2.70
CA GLN A 81 -12.01 -5.28 -4.05
C GLN A 81 -10.60 -5.88 -4.01
N LEU A 82 -9.68 -5.32 -3.22
CA LEU A 82 -8.34 -5.88 -3.04
C LEU A 82 -8.41 -7.28 -2.40
N ALA A 83 -9.24 -7.45 -1.37
CA ALA A 83 -9.44 -8.74 -0.73
C ALA A 83 -10.02 -9.81 -1.68
N GLY A 84 -10.95 -9.41 -2.55
CA GLY A 84 -11.49 -10.24 -3.62
C GLY A 84 -10.41 -10.70 -4.60
N ARG A 85 -9.56 -9.77 -5.07
CA ARG A 85 -8.40 -10.11 -5.93
C ARG A 85 -7.41 -11.06 -5.25
N MET A 86 -7.23 -10.92 -3.94
CA MET A 86 -6.36 -11.79 -3.14
C MET A 86 -6.99 -13.12 -2.72
N SER A 87 -8.29 -13.31 -2.95
CA SER A 87 -9.07 -14.45 -2.43
C SER A 87 -8.95 -14.60 -0.90
N VAL A 88 -9.05 -13.49 -0.17
CA VAL A 88 -9.00 -13.44 1.31
C VAL A 88 -10.18 -12.65 1.87
N PRO A 89 -10.51 -12.80 3.17
CA PRO A 89 -11.51 -11.95 3.80
C PRO A 89 -11.09 -10.48 3.83
N ARG A 90 -12.03 -9.54 3.64
CA ARG A 90 -11.80 -8.09 3.78
C ARG A 90 -11.10 -7.74 5.10
N THR A 91 -11.48 -8.42 6.17
CA THR A 91 -10.91 -8.21 7.52
C THR A 91 -9.40 -8.47 7.57
N TYR A 92 -8.87 -9.36 6.72
CA TYR A 92 -7.45 -9.61 6.62
C TYR A 92 -6.70 -8.41 6.02
N VAL A 93 -7.21 -7.85 4.91
CA VAL A 93 -6.65 -6.63 4.29
C VAL A 93 -6.72 -5.45 5.26
N SER A 94 -7.86 -5.26 5.94
CA SER A 94 -8.00 -4.20 6.95
C SER A 94 -7.00 -4.35 8.10
N LYS A 95 -6.77 -5.58 8.61
CA LYS A 95 -5.77 -5.82 9.66
C LYS A 95 -4.35 -5.51 9.17
N ILE A 96 -4.01 -5.83 7.92
CA ILE A 96 -2.70 -5.51 7.34
C ILE A 96 -2.51 -4.00 7.23
N GLU A 97 -3.48 -3.27 6.66
CA GLU A 97 -3.38 -1.82 6.48
C GLU A 97 -3.35 -1.02 7.79
N ASN A 98 -3.80 -1.62 8.89
CA ASN A 98 -3.78 -1.01 10.23
C ASN A 98 -2.67 -1.58 11.12
N GLU A 99 -1.67 -2.27 10.55
CA GLU A 99 -0.53 -2.86 11.27
C GLU A 99 -0.92 -3.90 12.36
N LYS A 100 -2.17 -4.39 12.34
CA LYS A 100 -2.69 -5.41 13.26
C LYS A 100 -2.37 -6.84 12.82
N ALA A 101 -1.85 -7.01 11.61
CA ALA A 101 -1.39 -8.30 11.09
C ALA A 101 -0.17 -8.10 10.19
N THR A 102 0.86 -8.90 10.40
CA THR A 102 2.03 -8.99 9.51
C THR A 102 1.75 -10.03 8.42
N PRO A 103 1.80 -9.67 7.12
CA PRO A 103 1.60 -10.64 6.05
C PRO A 103 2.78 -11.62 5.98
N THR A 104 2.50 -12.88 5.68
CA THR A 104 3.53 -13.87 5.30
C THR A 104 4.11 -13.54 3.93
N LEU A 105 5.25 -14.15 3.57
CA LEU A 105 5.82 -14.01 2.23
C LEU A 105 4.82 -14.40 1.12
N SER A 106 4.07 -15.48 1.32
CA SER A 106 3.01 -15.90 0.39
C SER A 106 1.86 -14.89 0.28
N SER A 107 1.53 -14.18 1.37
CA SER A 107 0.55 -13.09 1.33
C SER A 107 1.11 -11.83 0.67
N LEU A 108 2.40 -11.53 0.83
CA LEU A 108 3.09 -10.45 0.12
C LEU A 108 3.08 -10.66 -1.39
N GLU A 109 3.35 -11.88 -1.87
CA GLU A 109 3.27 -12.19 -3.31
C GLU A 109 1.85 -12.04 -3.86
N ARG A 110 0.83 -12.41 -3.07
CA ARG A 110 -0.58 -12.22 -3.45
C ARG A 110 -0.97 -10.75 -3.46
N LEU A 111 -0.49 -9.95 -2.51
CA LEU A 111 -0.66 -8.50 -2.48
C LEU A 111 -0.04 -7.86 -3.72
N ALA A 112 1.22 -8.17 -4.01
CA ALA A 112 1.94 -7.65 -5.17
C ALA A 112 1.20 -7.98 -6.47
N ARG A 113 0.78 -9.24 -6.66
CA ARG A 113 -0.04 -9.66 -7.81
C ARG A 113 -1.39 -8.93 -7.89
N ALA A 114 -2.10 -8.80 -6.77
CA ALA A 114 -3.41 -8.14 -6.75
C ALA A 114 -3.35 -6.63 -7.02
N LEU A 115 -2.24 -6.00 -6.64
CA LEU A 115 -1.92 -4.59 -6.85
C LEU A 115 -1.15 -4.32 -8.16
N GLU A 116 -0.82 -5.35 -8.93
CA GLU A 116 -0.10 -5.27 -10.20
C GLU A 116 1.29 -4.62 -10.08
N VAL A 117 2.00 -4.92 -8.98
CA VAL A 117 3.37 -4.44 -8.68
C VAL A 117 4.30 -5.60 -8.34
N THR A 118 5.61 -5.34 -8.29
CA THR A 118 6.57 -6.34 -7.79
C THR A 118 6.65 -6.32 -6.25
N VAL A 119 7.13 -7.41 -5.64
CA VAL A 119 7.35 -7.44 -4.18
C VAL A 119 8.37 -6.39 -3.72
N PRO A 120 9.49 -6.14 -4.45
CA PRO A 120 10.37 -5.02 -4.16
C PRO A 120 9.64 -3.66 -4.16
N ASP A 121 8.82 -3.37 -5.18
CA ASP A 121 8.07 -2.11 -5.23
C ASP A 121 7.12 -1.97 -4.04
N LEU A 122 6.49 -3.07 -3.64
CA LEU A 122 5.60 -3.14 -2.49
C LEU A 122 6.32 -2.82 -1.17
N LEU A 123 7.56 -3.28 -1.02
CA LEU A 123 8.38 -3.05 0.16
C LEU A 123 9.01 -1.64 0.17
N SER A 124 9.34 -1.11 -1.00
CA SER A 124 9.90 0.24 -1.20
C SER A 124 8.84 1.35 -1.20
N GLY A 125 7.54 1.01 -1.09
CA GLY A 125 6.45 1.98 -1.16
C GLY A 125 6.16 2.54 -2.55
N GLY A 126 6.73 1.93 -3.59
CA GLY A 126 6.74 2.47 -4.95
C GLY A 126 7.50 3.80 -5.08
N GLU A 127 8.27 4.20 -4.05
CA GLU A 127 9.39 5.11 -4.27
C GLU A 127 10.41 4.30 -5.08
N ARG A 128 10.86 4.85 -6.23
CA ARG A 128 11.98 4.23 -6.95
C ARG A 128 13.08 4.02 -5.93
N ASN A 129 13.68 2.84 -5.95
CA ASN A 129 14.76 2.57 -5.00
C ASN A 129 15.78 3.70 -5.19
N ARG A 130 16.19 4.40 -4.13
CA ARG A 130 17.21 5.45 -4.23
C ARG A 130 18.43 4.94 -5.02
N GLN A 131 18.71 3.64 -4.93
CA GLN A 131 19.73 2.96 -5.73
C GLN A 131 19.44 2.94 -7.24
N GLU A 132 18.20 2.76 -7.66
CA GLU A 132 17.77 2.82 -9.07
C GLU A 132 17.84 4.25 -9.60
N GLU A 133 17.37 5.24 -8.84
CA GLU A 133 17.46 6.66 -9.23
C GLU A 133 18.91 7.10 -9.39
N ILE A 134 19.76 6.76 -8.42
CA ILE A 134 21.21 7.00 -8.50
C ILE A 134 21.79 6.26 -9.71
N SER A 135 21.43 5.00 -9.93
CA SER A 135 21.93 4.22 -11.06
C SER A 135 21.51 4.83 -12.42
N GLU A 136 20.30 5.36 -12.54
CA GLU A 136 19.84 6.05 -13.73
C GLU A 136 20.58 7.38 -13.95
N LEU A 137 20.75 8.20 -12.91
CA LEU A 137 21.56 9.42 -12.95
C LEU A 137 23.01 9.13 -13.37
N MET A 138 23.58 8.03 -12.91
CA MET A 138 24.93 7.60 -13.26
C MET A 138 25.08 7.10 -14.71
N LYS A 139 23.98 6.87 -15.45
CA LYS A 139 24.05 6.59 -16.89
C LYS A 139 24.32 7.86 -17.70
N ASP A 140 24.10 9.04 -17.13
CA ASP A 140 24.44 10.29 -17.79
C ASP A 140 25.98 10.43 -17.87
N PRO A 141 26.57 10.58 -19.07
CA PRO A 141 28.02 10.64 -19.24
C PRO A 141 28.67 11.77 -18.45
N PHE A 142 28.01 12.93 -18.38
CA PHE A 142 28.52 14.09 -17.67
C PHE A 142 28.52 13.85 -16.15
N ILE A 143 27.44 13.26 -15.60
CA ILE A 143 27.38 12.90 -14.18
C ILE A 143 28.45 11.85 -13.83
N ALA A 144 28.65 10.84 -14.69
CA ALA A 144 29.68 9.82 -14.49
C ALA A 144 31.10 10.41 -14.47
N GLU A 145 31.40 11.33 -15.38
CA GLU A 145 32.69 12.04 -15.45
C GLU A 145 32.95 12.92 -14.23
N MET A 146 31.90 13.51 -13.64
CA MET A 146 32.03 14.37 -12.46
C MET A 146 32.30 13.61 -11.17
N LEU A 147 31.94 12.33 -11.09
CA LEU A 147 31.97 11.53 -9.86
C LEU A 147 33.34 11.50 -9.14
N PRO A 148 34.49 11.31 -9.82
CA PRO A 148 35.80 11.28 -9.17
C PRO A 148 36.19 12.62 -8.54
N PHE A 149 35.66 13.73 -9.05
CA PHE A 149 35.93 15.06 -8.50
C PHE A 149 35.06 15.34 -7.29
N VAL A 150 33.79 14.95 -7.35
CA VAL A 150 32.82 15.12 -6.25
C VAL A 150 33.28 14.40 -4.98
N SER A 151 33.90 13.23 -5.11
CA SER A 151 34.42 12.46 -3.96
C SER A 151 35.64 13.09 -3.28
N GLN A 152 36.32 14.05 -3.92
CA GLN A 152 37.50 14.74 -3.40
C GLN A 152 37.18 16.08 -2.74
N LEU A 153 35.92 16.53 -2.81
CA LEU A 153 35.51 17.82 -2.27
C LEU A 153 35.39 17.79 -0.74
N ASN A 154 35.89 18.84 -0.10
CA ASN A 154 35.61 19.09 1.30
C ASN A 154 34.26 19.84 1.49
N GLY A 155 33.81 19.96 2.75
CA GLY A 155 32.50 20.55 3.07
C GLY A 155 32.33 22.00 2.60
N MET A 156 33.41 22.80 2.62
CA MET A 156 33.36 24.20 2.18
C MET A 156 33.27 24.30 0.65
N GLN A 157 34.04 23.49 -0.07
CA GLN A 157 33.99 23.41 -1.53
C GLN A 157 32.62 22.91 -2.02
N MET A 158 32.07 21.88 -1.38
CA MET A 158 30.74 21.36 -1.69
C MET A 158 29.66 22.44 -1.50
N SER A 159 29.70 23.18 -0.39
CA SER A 159 28.75 24.27 -0.13
C SER A 159 28.80 25.38 -1.19
N SER A 160 30.01 25.76 -1.61
CA SER A 160 30.19 26.75 -2.68
C SER A 160 29.62 26.27 -4.02
N ILE A 161 29.90 25.02 -4.40
CA ILE A 161 29.37 24.41 -5.63
C ILE A 161 27.84 24.34 -5.60
N LEU A 162 27.24 23.86 -4.50
CA LEU A 162 25.78 23.78 -4.38
C LEU A 162 25.11 25.16 -4.49
N THR A 163 25.78 26.21 -3.98
CA THR A 163 25.29 27.59 -4.10
C THR A 163 25.33 28.06 -5.56
N GLN A 164 26.43 27.82 -6.27
CA GLN A 164 26.54 28.18 -7.69
C GLN A 164 25.55 27.40 -8.57
N VAL A 165 25.37 26.10 -8.31
CA VAL A 165 24.37 25.27 -9.00
C VAL A 165 22.97 25.82 -8.77
N ARG A 166 22.62 26.19 -7.52
CA ARG A 166 21.33 26.82 -7.22
C ARG A 166 21.13 28.11 -8.02
N ASP A 167 22.13 28.99 -8.06
CA ASP A 167 22.06 30.24 -8.82
C ASP A 167 21.87 30.01 -10.33
N LEU A 168 22.55 29.00 -10.88
CA LEU A 168 22.40 28.60 -12.28
C LEU A 168 21.01 28.03 -12.60
N THR A 169 20.39 27.30 -11.67
CA THR A 169 19.04 26.76 -11.86
C THR A 169 17.93 27.80 -11.72
N LEU A 170 18.16 28.86 -10.95
CA LEU A 170 17.16 29.92 -10.72
C LEU A 170 17.21 31.05 -11.74
N ARG A 171 18.30 31.20 -12.49
CA ARG A 171 18.44 32.23 -13.52
C ARG A 171 18.20 31.62 -14.91
N PRO A 172 17.13 32.00 -15.64
CA PRO A 172 16.96 31.59 -17.03
C PRO A 172 18.20 31.99 -17.83
N ARG A 173 18.79 31.06 -18.59
CA ARG A 173 19.87 31.37 -19.53
C ARG A 173 19.43 32.56 -20.37
N ARG A 174 20.13 33.70 -20.23
CA ARG A 174 20.00 34.81 -21.18
C ARG A 174 20.48 34.27 -22.52
N THR A 175 19.53 33.95 -23.40
CA THR A 175 19.81 33.67 -24.81
C THR A 175 20.39 34.95 -25.41
N ALA A 176 21.64 34.86 -25.88
CA ALA A 176 22.24 35.85 -26.77
C ALA A 176 21.71 35.65 -28.18
#